data_AF-F2TRQ3-F1
#
_entry.id   AF-F2TRQ3-F1
#
_cell.length_a   1.000
_cell.length_b   1.000
_cell.length_c   1.000
_cell.angle_alpha   90.00
_cell.angle_beta   90.00
_cell.angle_gamma   90.00
#
_symmetry.space_group_name_H-M   'P 1'
#
loop_
_entity.id
_entity.type
_entity.pdbx_description
1 polymer ?
#
loop_
_entity_poly.entity_id
_entity_poly.type
_entity_poly.pdbx_seq_one_letter_code
_entity_poly.pdbx_strand_id
1 'polypeptide(L)'
;MDEAMLLGLLDAKKDGWETDNGNFKTYGWNMAVEAVRRATYQTVNKNNLDNRWRSNKHTWQLWMKHKNQISGWTWCADRETYINDPEVMNEYFQHHPDMVIFQHQGPAFRELNEQLLDGKLATGQYAVGSRAMRRQLGIDDDLYPPSSSASN
;
A
#
# COMPACT_ATOMS: atom_id res chain seq x y z
N MET A 1 -9.19 -12.95 -2.76
CA MET A 1 -9.68 -11.82 -1.93
C MET A 1 -9.12 -10.50 -2.43
N ASP A 2 -7.79 -10.34 -2.48
CA ASP A 2 -7.17 -9.06 -2.90
C ASP A 2 -7.56 -8.64 -4.31
N GLU A 3 -7.50 -9.56 -5.28
CA GLU A 3 -7.94 -9.28 -6.65
C GLU A 3 -9.37 -8.72 -6.72
N ALA A 4 -10.33 -9.42 -6.08
CA ALA A 4 -11.73 -9.00 -6.05
C ALA A 4 -11.93 -7.65 -5.34
N MET A 5 -11.13 -7.37 -4.30
CA MET A 5 -11.11 -6.06 -3.65
C MET A 5 -10.62 -4.98 -4.62
N LEU A 6 -9.50 -5.20 -5.31
CA LEU A 6 -8.93 -4.24 -6.25
C LEU A 6 -9.85 -3.97 -7.44
N LEU A 7 -10.49 -5.01 -7.99
CA LEU A 7 -11.49 -4.87 -9.05
C LEU A 7 -12.68 -4.04 -8.59
N GLY A 8 -13.23 -4.31 -7.40
CA GLY A 8 -14.34 -3.53 -6.85
C GLY A 8 -13.97 -2.08 -6.55
N LEU A 9 -12.74 -1.82 -6.10
CA LEU A 9 -12.22 -0.45 -5.94
C LEU A 9 -12.00 0.24 -7.30
N LEU A 10 -11.61 -0.49 -8.33
CA LEU A 10 -11.43 0.06 -9.67
C LEU A 10 -12.79 0.47 -10.27
N ASP A 11 -13.84 -0.33 -10.06
CA ASP A 11 -15.19 0.05 -10.46
C ASP A 11 -15.70 1.25 -9.65
N ALA A 12 -15.43 1.29 -8.34
CA ALA A 12 -15.71 2.47 -7.53
C ALA A 12 -15.00 3.74 -8.02
N LYS A 13 -13.77 3.61 -8.52
CA LYS A 13 -13.01 4.71 -9.13
C LYS A 13 -13.67 5.20 -10.42
N LYS A 14 -14.07 4.28 -11.31
CA LYS A 14 -14.78 4.61 -12.57
C LYS A 14 -16.09 5.36 -12.29
N ASP A 15 -16.76 5.02 -11.18
CA ASP A 15 -18.01 5.66 -10.76
C ASP A 15 -17.80 6.97 -9.97
N GLY A 16 -16.55 7.44 -9.79
CA GLY A 16 -16.25 8.72 -9.12
C GLY A 16 -16.34 8.68 -7.59
N TRP A 17 -16.24 7.49 -6.98
CA TRP A 17 -16.24 7.32 -5.52
C TRP A 17 -14.85 7.43 -4.88
N GLU A 18 -13.80 7.65 -5.68
CA GLU A 18 -12.46 7.94 -5.16
C GLU A 18 -12.39 9.30 -4.45
N THR A 19 -11.41 9.43 -3.56
CA THR A 19 -11.05 10.66 -2.86
C THR A 19 -9.64 11.10 -3.26
N ASP A 20 -9.31 12.38 -3.06
CA ASP A 20 -8.06 12.98 -3.57
C ASP A 20 -6.78 12.30 -3.07
N ASN A 21 -6.84 11.62 -1.93
CA ASN A 21 -5.72 10.89 -1.31
C ASN A 21 -5.62 9.40 -1.73
N GLY A 22 -6.30 8.99 -2.80
CA GLY A 22 -6.32 7.59 -3.25
C GLY A 22 -7.05 6.65 -2.28
N ASN A 23 -8.08 7.17 -1.60
CA ASN A 23 -9.02 6.39 -0.79
C ASN A 23 -10.41 6.46 -1.45
N PHE A 24 -11.43 5.89 -0.79
CA PHE A 24 -12.77 5.78 -1.33
C PHE A 24 -13.82 6.22 -0.31
N LYS A 25 -14.91 6.81 -0.82
CA LYS A 25 -16.10 7.12 -0.03
C LYS A 25 -16.78 5.81 0.41
N THR A 26 -17.67 5.89 1.41
CA THR A 26 -18.36 4.71 1.97
C THR A 26 -19.04 3.85 0.90
N TYR A 27 -19.68 4.47 -0.10
CA TYR A 27 -20.31 3.72 -1.18
C TYR A 27 -19.30 2.94 -2.03
N GLY A 28 -18.16 3.56 -2.37
CA GLY A 28 -17.07 2.87 -3.08
C GLY A 28 -16.49 1.69 -2.28
N TRP A 29 -16.38 1.85 -0.96
CA TRP A 29 -16.00 0.72 -0.09
C TRP A 29 -17.03 -0.40 -0.09
N ASN A 30 -18.32 -0.08 -0.11
CA ASN A 30 -19.38 -1.08 -0.17
C ASN A 30 -19.33 -1.86 -1.49
N MET A 31 -18.99 -1.21 -2.61
CA MET A 31 -18.79 -1.89 -3.90
C MET A 31 -17.68 -2.94 -3.80
N ALA A 32 -16.53 -2.60 -3.21
CA ALA A 32 -15.43 -3.55 -3.00
C ALA A 32 -15.80 -4.69 -2.04
N VAL A 33 -16.55 -4.40 -0.96
CA VAL A 33 -17.05 -5.44 -0.04
C VAL A 33 -17.96 -6.43 -0.77
N GLU A 34 -18.90 -5.93 -1.57
CA GLU A 34 -19.80 -6.77 -2.35
C GLU A 34 -19.05 -7.59 -3.42
N ALA A 35 -18.06 -6.99 -4.10
CA ALA A 35 -17.21 -7.71 -5.04
C ALA A 35 -16.48 -8.89 -4.38
N VAL A 36 -15.87 -8.66 -3.21
CA VAL A 36 -15.18 -9.72 -2.46
C VAL A 36 -16.13 -10.82 -1.98
N ARG A 37 -17.31 -10.44 -1.46
CA ARG A 37 -18.33 -11.39 -1.00
C ARG A 37 -18.82 -12.28 -2.14
N ARG A 38 -19.09 -11.69 -3.31
CA ARG A 38 -19.53 -12.44 -4.50
C ARG A 38 -18.46 -13.39 -5.02
N ALA A 39 -17.20 -12.95 -5.04
CA ALA A 39 -16.12 -13.74 -5.61
C ALA A 39 -15.60 -14.84 -4.67
N THR A 40 -15.69 -14.64 -3.35
CA THR A 40 -15.02 -15.54 -2.38
C THR A 40 -15.98 -16.18 -1.38
N TYR A 41 -17.24 -15.77 -1.33
CA TYR A 41 -18.25 -16.17 -0.32
C TYR A 41 -17.84 -15.87 1.13
N GLN A 42 -16.80 -15.05 1.35
CA GLN A 42 -16.33 -14.70 2.69
C GLN A 42 -17.10 -13.51 3.26
N THR A 43 -17.45 -13.60 4.54
CA THR A 43 -18.01 -12.48 5.30
C THR A 43 -16.91 -11.49 5.66
N VAL A 44 -16.74 -10.47 4.83
CA VAL A 44 -15.83 -9.34 5.08
C VAL A 44 -16.59 -8.05 5.32
N ASN A 45 -15.93 -7.10 5.96
CA ASN A 45 -16.37 -5.72 6.12
C ASN A 45 -15.31 -4.73 5.60
N LYS A 46 -15.66 -3.44 5.62
CA LYS A 46 -14.76 -2.36 5.20
C LYS A 46 -13.41 -2.38 5.92
N ASN A 47 -13.37 -2.65 7.23
CA ASN A 47 -12.11 -2.62 7.99
C ASN A 47 -11.16 -3.73 7.56
N ASN A 48 -11.68 -4.91 7.18
CA ASN A 48 -10.86 -5.97 6.60
C ASN A 48 -10.19 -5.50 5.30
N LEU A 49 -10.96 -4.83 4.43
CA LEU A 49 -10.47 -4.37 3.13
C LEU A 49 -9.58 -3.12 3.24
N ASP A 50 -9.87 -2.17 4.12
CA ASP A 50 -9.03 -0.99 4.35
C ASP A 50 -7.63 -1.37 4.83
N ASN A 51 -7.52 -2.35 5.73
CA ASN A 51 -6.21 -2.87 6.15
C ASN A 51 -5.42 -3.47 4.99
N ARG A 52 -6.07 -4.28 4.15
CA ARG A 52 -5.44 -4.85 2.93
C ARG A 52 -5.06 -3.76 1.93
N TRP A 53 -5.91 -2.76 1.75
CA TRP A 53 -5.64 -1.62 0.88
C TRP A 53 -4.44 -0.80 1.34
N ARG A 54 -4.29 -0.57 2.65
CA ARG A 54 -3.09 0.09 3.21
C ARG A 54 -1.81 -0.69 2.91
N SER A 55 -1.84 -2.02 3.08
CA SER A 55 -0.71 -2.88 2.71
C SER A 55 -0.40 -2.82 1.22
N ASN A 56 -1.42 -2.88 0.36
CA ASN A 56 -1.25 -2.79 -1.08
C ASN A 56 -0.65 -1.43 -1.51
N LYS A 57 -1.14 -0.32 -0.96
CA LYS A 57 -0.54 1.01 -1.17
C LYS A 57 0.91 1.06 -0.75
N HIS A 58 1.25 0.47 0.39
CA HIS A 58 2.63 0.44 0.87
C HIS A 58 3.54 -0.36 -0.07
N THR A 59 3.11 -1.55 -0.51
CA THR A 59 3.85 -2.33 -1.51
C THR A 59 4.03 -1.55 -2.82
N TRP A 60 2.99 -0.87 -3.30
CA TRP A 60 3.10 -0.05 -4.52
C TRP A 60 4.06 1.14 -4.34
N GLN A 61 4.08 1.78 -3.18
CA GLN A 61 5.06 2.83 -2.86
C GLN A 61 6.49 2.30 -2.92
N LEU A 62 6.75 1.13 -2.34
CA LEU A 62 8.06 0.49 -2.41
C LEU A 62 8.42 0.13 -3.85
N TRP A 63 7.46 -0.32 -4.65
CA TRP A 63 7.66 -0.62 -6.07
C TRP A 63 8.06 0.62 -6.87
N MET A 64 7.39 1.76 -6.66
CA MET A 64 7.76 3.02 -7.32
C MET A 64 9.14 3.50 -6.87
N LYS A 65 9.48 3.36 -5.59
CA LYS A 65 10.82 3.67 -5.07
C LYS A 65 11.89 2.78 -5.74
N HIS A 66 11.62 1.48 -5.86
CA HIS A 66 12.49 0.52 -6.54
C HIS A 66 12.72 0.92 -8.01
N LYS A 67 11.65 1.15 -8.78
CA LYS A 67 11.72 1.60 -10.18
C LYS A 67 12.57 2.86 -10.37
N ASN A 68 12.52 3.79 -9.43
CA ASN A 68 13.27 5.04 -9.50
C ASN A 68 14.78 4.89 -9.19
N GLN A 69 15.20 3.76 -8.61
CA GLN A 69 16.60 3.52 -8.22
C GLN A 69 17.37 2.63 -9.21
N ILE A 70 16.67 1.85 -10.03
CA ILE A 70 17.24 0.77 -10.85
C ILE A 70 17.42 1.18 -12.33
N SER A 71 17.86 2.41 -12.57
CA SER A 71 18.12 2.89 -13.94
C SER A 71 19.03 1.91 -14.70
N GLY A 72 18.66 1.57 -15.94
CA GLY A 72 19.40 0.63 -16.78
C GLY A 72 19.12 -0.86 -16.55
N TRP A 73 18.27 -1.22 -15.57
CA TRP A 73 17.84 -2.61 -15.41
C TRP A 73 16.84 -3.02 -16.50
N THR A 74 16.83 -4.31 -16.83
CA THR A 74 15.98 -4.86 -17.90
C THR A 74 14.67 -5.39 -17.33
N TRP A 75 13.55 -5.06 -17.97
CA TRP A 75 12.25 -5.63 -17.61
C TRP A 75 12.18 -7.13 -17.98
N CYS A 76 11.80 -7.98 -17.02
CA CYS A 76 11.53 -9.39 -17.21
C CYS A 76 10.01 -9.62 -17.18
N ALA A 77 9.41 -9.94 -18.32
CA ALA A 77 7.97 -10.15 -18.43
C ALA A 77 7.47 -11.31 -17.56
N ASP A 78 8.18 -12.45 -17.54
CA ASP A 78 7.77 -13.65 -16.81
C ASP A 78 7.69 -13.42 -15.28
N ARG A 79 8.62 -12.61 -14.76
CA ARG A 79 8.69 -12.28 -13.32
C ARG A 79 7.96 -10.98 -12.98
N GLU A 80 7.47 -10.28 -13.99
CA GLU A 80 6.96 -8.91 -13.89
C GLU A 80 7.84 -7.99 -13.02
N THR A 81 9.17 -8.13 -13.12
CA THR A 81 10.12 -7.32 -12.35
C THR A 81 11.32 -6.91 -13.19
N TYR A 82 12.15 -6.03 -12.65
CA TYR A 82 13.40 -5.62 -13.27
C TYR A 82 14.54 -6.53 -12.81
N ILE A 83 15.39 -6.91 -13.76
CA ILE A 83 16.54 -7.79 -13.53
C ILE A 83 17.83 -7.14 -14.07
N ASN A 84 18.95 -7.57 -13.50
CA ASN A 84 20.28 -7.19 -13.91
C ASN A 84 21.26 -8.35 -13.65
N ASP A 85 22.56 -8.14 -13.84
CA ASP A 85 23.58 -9.11 -13.47
C ASP A 85 23.42 -9.54 -12.01
N PRO A 86 23.55 -10.85 -11.69
CA PRO A 86 23.29 -11.37 -10.35
C PRO A 86 24.09 -10.67 -9.24
N GLU A 87 25.34 -10.29 -9.51
CA GLU A 87 26.19 -9.56 -8.56
C GLU A 87 25.64 -8.17 -8.26
N VAL A 88 25.23 -7.43 -9.31
CA VAL A 88 24.59 -6.11 -9.20
C VAL A 88 23.27 -6.22 -8.43
N MET A 89 22.44 -7.22 -8.75
CA MET A 89 21.19 -7.45 -8.04
C MET A 89 21.44 -7.76 -6.56
N ASN A 90 22.42 -8.61 -6.26
CA ASN A 90 22.75 -8.98 -4.89
C ASN A 90 23.23 -7.77 -4.08
N GLU A 91 24.15 -6.97 -4.62
CA GLU A 91 24.61 -5.74 -3.97
C GLU A 91 23.45 -4.75 -3.75
N TYR A 92 22.60 -4.55 -4.75
CA TYR A 92 21.45 -3.66 -4.67
C TYR A 92 20.48 -4.07 -3.55
N PHE A 93 20.04 -5.33 -3.50
CA PHE A 93 19.07 -5.77 -2.49
C PHE A 93 19.66 -5.88 -1.07
N GLN A 94 20.98 -6.03 -0.94
CA GLN A 94 21.65 -5.90 0.36
C GLN A 94 21.56 -4.47 0.92
N HIS A 95 21.67 -3.45 0.08
CA HIS A 95 21.54 -2.04 0.47
C HIS A 95 20.07 -1.56 0.58
N HIS A 96 19.14 -2.29 -0.05
CA HIS A 96 17.71 -1.97 -0.08
C HIS A 96 16.84 -3.16 0.40
N PRO A 97 16.96 -3.57 1.68
CA PRO A 97 16.25 -4.74 2.20
C PRO A 97 14.73 -4.59 2.20
N ASP A 98 14.20 -3.36 2.19
CA ASP A 98 12.77 -3.07 2.05
C ASP A 98 12.22 -3.44 0.66
N MET A 99 13.09 -3.58 -0.34
CA MET A 99 12.73 -3.90 -1.72
C MET A 99 13.02 -5.34 -2.12
N VAL A 100 13.61 -6.14 -1.24
CA VAL A 100 13.95 -7.55 -1.53
C VAL A 100 12.73 -8.37 -1.98
N ILE A 101 11.53 -7.94 -1.58
CA ILE A 101 10.26 -8.52 -2.04
C ILE A 101 10.09 -8.48 -3.58
N PHE A 102 10.83 -7.61 -4.28
CA PHE A 102 10.80 -7.47 -5.74
C PHE A 102 11.94 -8.19 -6.48
N GLN A 103 12.85 -8.84 -5.74
CA GLN A 103 14.04 -9.49 -6.31
C GLN A 103 13.69 -10.60 -7.29
N HIS A 104 12.60 -11.31 -7.02
CA HIS A 104 12.20 -12.48 -7.81
C HIS A 104 10.88 -12.29 -8.55
N GLN A 105 10.00 -11.42 -8.07
CA GLN A 105 8.68 -11.19 -8.64
C GLN A 105 8.25 -9.73 -8.44
N GLY A 106 7.53 -9.16 -9.40
CA GLY A 106 6.88 -7.86 -9.25
C GLY A 106 5.77 -7.84 -8.20
N PRO A 107 5.20 -6.65 -7.93
CA PRO A 107 4.03 -6.53 -7.06
C PRO A 107 2.84 -7.29 -7.66
N ALA A 108 2.14 -8.07 -6.83
CA ALA A 108 0.91 -8.75 -7.24
C ALA A 108 -0.13 -7.75 -7.77
N PHE A 109 -0.83 -8.12 -8.84
CA PHE A 109 -1.85 -7.30 -9.49
C PHE A 109 -1.32 -5.94 -9.99
N ARG A 110 -0.08 -5.92 -10.51
CA ARG A 110 0.64 -4.72 -10.95
C ARG A 110 -0.22 -3.77 -11.79
N GLU A 111 -0.93 -4.29 -12.79
CA GLU A 111 -1.77 -3.49 -13.69
C GLU A 111 -2.98 -2.85 -12.99
N LEU A 112 -3.60 -3.55 -12.02
CA LEU A 112 -4.69 -2.99 -11.22
C LEU A 112 -4.16 -1.90 -10.29
N ASN A 113 -3.01 -2.14 -9.65
CA ASN A 113 -2.38 -1.15 -8.79
C ASN A 113 -1.99 0.11 -9.56
N GLU A 114 -1.46 -0.04 -10.78
CA GLU A 114 -1.15 1.07 -11.68
C GLU A 114 -2.39 1.90 -12.00
N GLN A 115 -3.48 1.27 -12.44
CA GLN A 115 -4.75 1.97 -12.71
C GLN A 115 -5.33 2.67 -11.47
N LEU A 116 -5.19 2.07 -10.30
CA LEU A 116 -5.74 2.62 -9.06
C LEU A 116 -4.89 3.77 -8.50
N LEU A 117 -3.57 3.65 -8.54
CA LEU A 117 -2.65 4.42 -7.72
C LEU A 117 -1.69 5.33 -8.50
N ASP A 118 -1.52 5.11 -9.80
CA ASP A 118 -0.62 5.94 -10.59
C ASP A 118 -1.12 7.40 -10.66
N GLY A 119 -0.19 8.35 -10.63
CA GLY A 119 -0.46 9.79 -10.53
C GLY A 119 -0.96 10.30 -9.17
N LYS A 120 -1.37 9.44 -8.23
CA LYS A 120 -1.87 9.84 -6.89
C LYS A 120 -0.85 9.64 -5.76
N LEU A 121 0.03 8.64 -5.89
CA LEU A 121 1.10 8.37 -4.91
C LEU A 121 2.41 9.11 -5.22
N ALA A 122 2.44 9.92 -6.28
CA ALA A 122 3.60 10.74 -6.67
C ALA A 122 3.85 11.96 -5.76
N THR A 123 2.92 12.33 -4.86
CA THR A 123 2.96 13.56 -4.04
C THR A 123 3.32 13.35 -2.57
N GLY A 124 3.93 12.23 -2.21
CA GLY A 124 4.21 11.89 -0.83
C GLY A 124 5.62 11.37 -0.60
N GLN A 125 6.65 12.09 -1.05
CA GLN A 125 7.96 11.97 -0.41
C GLN A 125 7.72 12.13 1.11
N TYR A 126 7.85 11.04 1.88
CA TYR A 126 7.83 11.03 3.34
C TYR A 126 6.48 11.14 4.09
N ALA A 127 5.41 10.46 3.66
CA ALA A 127 4.31 10.18 4.60
C ALA A 127 4.70 9.07 5.60
N VAL A 128 5.76 9.32 6.38
CA VAL A 128 6.03 8.64 7.64
C VAL A 128 4.74 8.79 8.44
N GLY A 129 4.00 7.70 8.65
CA GLY A 129 2.77 7.74 9.41
C GLY A 129 3.04 8.47 10.73
N SER A 130 2.12 9.32 11.19
CA SER A 130 2.27 10.16 12.39
C SER A 130 2.85 9.41 13.60
N ARG A 131 2.62 8.10 13.68
CA ARG A 131 3.19 7.18 14.68
C ARG A 131 4.69 6.95 14.57
N ALA A 132 5.24 6.83 13.36
CA ALA A 132 6.66 6.67 13.12
C ALA A 132 7.41 8.01 13.34
N MET A 133 6.78 9.15 13.02
CA MET A 133 7.34 10.47 13.30
C MET A 133 7.39 10.75 14.82
N ARG A 134 6.37 10.34 15.59
CA ARG A 134 6.39 10.43 17.07
C ARG A 134 7.52 9.62 17.72
N ARG A 135 7.80 8.42 17.20
CA ARG A 135 8.96 7.61 17.65
C ARG A 135 10.30 8.24 17.30
N GLN A 136 10.39 8.87 16.14
CA GLN A 136 11.64 9.51 15.69
C GLN A 136 11.93 10.83 16.41
N LEU A 137 10.89 11.51 16.90
CA LEU A 137 10.98 12.75 17.67
C LEU A 137 11.10 12.55 19.18
N GLY A 138 11.12 11.30 19.69
CA GLY A 138 11.28 11.02 21.12
C GLY A 138 10.21 11.67 22.01
N ILE A 139 9.00 11.86 21.48
CA ILE A 139 7.88 12.41 22.27
C ILE A 139 7.35 11.24 23.11
N ASP A 140 7.89 11.09 24.31
CA ASP A 140 7.35 10.20 25.35
C ASP A 140 5.95 10.68 25.75
N ASP A 141 5.00 9.74 25.80
CA ASP A 141 3.59 9.94 26.17
C ASP A 141 3.41 10.19 27.69
N ASP A 142 4.36 10.88 28.33
CA ASP A 142 4.43 11.08 29.79
C ASP A 142 3.92 12.48 30.24
N LEU A 143 2.89 13.00 29.58
CA LEU A 143 2.20 14.21 30.05
C LEU A 143 0.69 14.05 29.97
N TYR A 144 0.14 13.20 30.85
CA TYR A 144 -1.03 13.56 31.65
C TYR A 144 -1.14 12.62 32.85
N PRO A 145 -1.07 13.11 34.11
CA PRO A 145 -1.43 12.29 35.25
C PRO A 145 -2.95 12.02 35.22
N PRO A 146 -3.43 10.86 35.70
CA PRO A 146 -4.86 10.61 35.82
C PRO A 146 -5.44 11.63 36.80
N SER A 147 -6.45 12.36 36.32
CA SER A 147 -7.30 13.21 37.14
C SER A 147 -8.01 12.35 38.17
N SER A 148 -7.48 12.39 39.40
CA SER A 148 -8.13 11.85 40.59
C SER A 148 -9.53 12.42 40.71
N SER A 149 -10.53 11.56 40.54
CA SER A 149 -11.92 11.84 40.87
C SER A 149 -12.40 10.76 41.83
N ALA A 150 -12.48 11.12 43.11
CA ALA A 150 -13.25 10.52 44.20
C ALA A 150 -12.91 11.33 45.47
N SER A 151 -13.81 11.81 46.32
CA SER A 151 -15.27 11.83 46.44
C SER A 151 -15.60 12.88 47.52
N ASN A 152 -16.87 13.27 47.64
CA ASN A 152 -17.41 13.96 48.82
C ASN A 152 -17.10 13.24 50.14
#